data_AF-A0A956GQZ0-F1
#
_entry.id   AF-A0A956GQZ0-F1
#
_cell.length_a   1.000
_cell.length_b   1.000
_cell.length_c   1.000
_cell.angle_alpha   90.00
_cell.angle_beta   90.00
_cell.angle_gamma   90.00
#
_symmetry.space_group_name_H-M   'P 1'
#
loop_
_entity.id
_entity.type
_entity.pdbx_description
1 polymer ?
#
loop_
_entity_poly.entity_id
_entity_poly.type
_entity_poly.pdbx_seq_one_letter_code
_entity_poly.pdbx_strand_id
1 'polypeptide(L)'
;MATPSSRDRRRALRAPVHGTAILHDDRGVIRGIVENLSLFGVSVLADAAPPAGETLDVELALEARPRLWLLGHLVRVVRRDIAAPGPGAMRIAIDFERVPAAVEEILEDEVVAAYTASQERPVVIVDGAEGRRAALAEAVRARGMTPLVPRTPLEVIDLLSRRHPHADVCMVSSGFGGVEGRALVSFLTETFPWVRITTVRTDPDDAAEQARAAWREVDETGWR
;
A
#
# COMPACT_ATOMS: atom_id res chain seq x y z
N MET A 1 12.67 22.92 -26.29
CA MET A 1 11.39 23.03 -25.55
C MET A 1 11.38 21.90 -24.54
N ALA A 2 11.76 22.17 -23.28
CA ALA A 2 11.89 21.14 -22.27
C ALA A 2 10.51 20.71 -21.77
N THR A 3 10.21 19.42 -21.86
CA THR A 3 9.00 18.83 -21.28
C THR A 3 9.06 19.02 -19.76
N PRO A 4 8.07 19.67 -19.13
CA PRO A 4 8.08 19.86 -17.68
C PRO A 4 8.09 18.48 -17.00
N SER A 5 9.04 18.30 -16.08
CA SER A 5 9.17 17.06 -15.29
C SER A 5 7.86 16.77 -14.54
N SER A 6 7.51 15.51 -14.35
CA SER A 6 6.23 15.10 -13.75
C SER A 6 5.96 15.66 -12.34
N ARG A 7 6.96 16.24 -11.67
CA ARG A 7 6.80 17.00 -10.41
C ARG A 7 5.99 18.29 -10.57
N ASP A 8 6.05 18.94 -11.74
CA ASP A 8 5.54 20.30 -11.96
C ASP A 8 4.04 20.36 -12.33
N ARG A 9 3.39 19.20 -12.48
CA ARG A 9 1.95 19.08 -12.80
C ARG A 9 1.07 18.69 -11.59
N ARG A 10 1.66 18.45 -10.42
CA ARG A 10 0.92 17.94 -9.25
C ARG A 10 0.63 19.07 -8.26
N ARG A 11 -0.65 19.25 -7.95
CA ARG A 11 -1.13 20.29 -7.04
C ARG A 11 -1.17 19.87 -5.56
N ALA A 12 -0.97 18.58 -5.24
CA ALA A 12 -1.06 18.07 -3.86
C ALA A 12 -0.15 16.87 -3.59
N LEU A 13 0.25 16.72 -2.31
CA LEU A 13 0.97 15.58 -1.78
C LEU A 13 0.11 14.31 -1.84
N ARG A 14 0.73 13.17 -2.19
CA ARG A 14 0.11 11.84 -2.18
C ARG A 14 0.91 10.95 -1.24
N ALA A 15 0.21 10.12 -0.47
CA ALA A 15 0.83 9.16 0.43
C ALA A 15 0.19 7.76 0.26
N PRO A 16 0.97 6.68 0.46
CA PRO A 16 0.45 5.32 0.51
C PRO A 16 -0.35 5.15 1.81
N VAL A 17 -1.67 5.29 1.70
CA VAL A 17 -2.60 5.11 2.83
C VAL A 17 -3.28 3.77 2.67
N HIS A 18 -3.40 3.03 3.77
CA HIS A 18 -4.08 1.75 3.79
C HIS A 18 -5.48 1.91 4.39
N GLY A 19 -6.46 1.35 3.71
CA GLY A 19 -7.85 1.44 4.11
C GLY A 19 -8.74 0.79 3.06
N THR A 20 -10.04 0.87 3.27
CA THR A 20 -11.02 0.40 2.28
C THR A 20 -11.80 1.57 1.72
N ALA A 21 -12.15 1.48 0.45
CA ALA A 21 -13.08 2.38 -0.20
C ALA A 21 -14.31 1.60 -0.67
N ILE A 22 -15.49 2.19 -0.51
CA ILE A 22 -16.71 1.74 -1.16
C ILE A 22 -17.14 2.86 -2.10
N LEU A 23 -17.21 2.53 -3.39
CA LEU A 23 -17.66 3.42 -4.44
C LEU A 23 -19.12 3.08 -4.71
N HIS A 24 -20.01 4.04 -4.50
CA HIS A 24 -21.44 3.89 -4.77
C HIS A 24 -21.77 4.63 -6.07
N ASP A 25 -22.44 3.93 -6.98
CA ASP A 25 -23.05 4.48 -8.18
C ASP A 25 -24.54 4.10 -8.24
N ASP A 26 -25.24 4.49 -9.30
CA ASP A 26 -26.66 4.17 -9.52
C ASP A 26 -26.90 2.68 -9.85
N ARG A 27 -25.84 1.92 -10.13
CA ARG A 27 -25.88 0.50 -10.53
C ARG A 27 -25.44 -0.45 -9.42
N GLY A 28 -24.88 0.06 -8.33
CA GLY A 28 -24.51 -0.71 -7.16
C GLY A 28 -23.29 -0.17 -6.42
N VAL A 29 -22.55 -1.09 -5.83
CA VAL A 29 -21.40 -0.76 -4.98
C VAL A 29 -20.17 -1.54 -5.43
N ILE A 30 -19.05 -0.84 -5.54
CA ILE A 30 -17.73 -1.41 -5.81
C ILE A 30 -16.91 -1.26 -4.56
N ARG A 31 -16.46 -2.39 -4.01
CA ARG A 31 -15.57 -2.41 -2.86
C ARG A 31 -14.14 -2.54 -3.33
N GLY A 32 -13.25 -1.78 -2.70
CA GLY A 32 -11.84 -1.83 -3.01
C GLY A 32 -10.97 -1.41 -1.84
N ILE A 33 -9.67 -1.47 -2.08
CA ILE A 33 -8.63 -1.15 -1.13
C ILE A 33 -7.98 0.16 -1.55
N VAL A 34 -7.78 1.08 -0.62
CA VAL A 34 -7.05 2.32 -0.88
C VAL A 34 -5.58 1.97 -1.10
N GLU A 35 -5.03 2.37 -2.24
CA GLU A 35 -3.60 2.27 -2.53
C GLU A 35 -2.86 3.57 -2.23
N ASN A 36 -3.49 4.72 -2.52
CA ASN A 36 -2.90 6.04 -2.29
C ASN A 36 -4.01 7.05 -2.01
N LEU A 37 -3.68 8.04 -1.18
CA LEU A 37 -4.56 9.14 -0.83
C LEU A 37 -3.85 10.49 -1.03
N SER A 38 -4.62 11.50 -1.39
CA SER A 38 -4.25 12.90 -1.34
C SER A 38 -5.41 13.71 -0.82
N LEU A 39 -5.17 14.99 -0.54
CA LEU A 39 -6.21 15.92 -0.13
C LEU A 39 -7.38 15.99 -1.12
N PHE A 40 -7.12 15.80 -2.42
CA PHE A 40 -8.11 15.99 -3.47
C PHE A 40 -8.51 14.69 -4.17
N GLY A 41 -8.04 13.53 -3.76
CA GLY A 41 -8.41 12.31 -4.46
C GLY A 41 -7.78 11.05 -3.90
N VAL A 42 -8.26 9.92 -4.41
CA VAL A 42 -7.90 8.58 -3.94
C VAL A 42 -7.66 7.64 -5.12
N SER A 43 -6.73 6.70 -4.93
CA SER A 43 -6.52 5.55 -5.80
C SER A 43 -7.02 4.30 -5.10
N VAL A 44 -7.91 3.55 -5.76
CA VAL A 44 -8.56 2.36 -5.22
C VAL A 44 -8.24 1.15 -6.10
N LEU A 45 -7.89 0.02 -5.48
CA LEU A 45 -7.77 -1.27 -6.14
C LEU A 45 -9.06 -2.08 -5.93
N ALA A 46 -9.72 -2.50 -7.00
CA ALA A 46 -10.98 -3.25 -6.96
C ALA A 46 -11.10 -4.24 -8.11
N ASP A 47 -11.93 -5.26 -7.99
CA ASP A 47 -12.12 -6.29 -9.04
C ASP A 47 -13.03 -5.85 -10.20
N ALA A 48 -13.70 -4.73 -10.03
CA ALA A 48 -14.58 -4.11 -11.01
C ALA A 48 -14.32 -2.61 -11.03
N ALA A 49 -14.66 -1.95 -12.14
CA ALA A 49 -14.59 -0.51 -12.26
C ALA A 49 -15.98 0.08 -12.54
N PRO A 50 -16.26 1.28 -12.02
CA PRO A 50 -17.48 1.99 -12.34
C PRO A 50 -17.47 2.40 -13.83
N PRO A 51 -18.64 2.65 -14.43
CA PRO A 51 -18.74 3.18 -15.78
C PRO A 51 -18.00 4.53 -15.94
N ALA A 52 -17.52 4.80 -17.16
CA ALA A 52 -16.75 6.00 -17.45
C ALA A 52 -17.59 7.29 -17.34
N GLY A 53 -17.02 8.34 -16.74
CA GLY A 53 -17.63 9.68 -16.69
C GLY A 53 -18.66 9.87 -15.58
N GLU A 54 -18.76 8.93 -14.64
CA GLU A 54 -19.72 9.00 -13.54
C GLU A 54 -19.17 9.74 -12.31
N THR A 55 -20.07 10.43 -11.63
CA THR A 55 -19.87 10.93 -10.26
C THR A 55 -20.21 9.81 -9.30
N LEU A 56 -19.38 9.63 -8.28
CA LEU A 56 -19.44 8.52 -7.33
C LEU A 56 -19.54 9.09 -5.92
N ASP A 57 -20.40 8.49 -5.10
CA ASP A 57 -20.30 8.65 -3.65
C ASP A 57 -19.18 7.72 -3.16
N VAL A 58 -18.16 8.30 -2.54
CA VAL A 58 -16.97 7.61 -2.06
C VAL A 58 -17.04 7.54 -0.54
N GLU A 59 -17.21 6.33 -0.02
CA GLU A 59 -17.07 6.04 1.39
C GLU A 59 -15.64 5.55 1.66
N LEU A 60 -14.87 6.31 2.42
CA LEU A 60 -13.53 5.93 2.86
C LEU A 60 -13.58 5.45 4.31
N ALA A 61 -13.11 4.23 4.54
CA ALA A 61 -12.76 3.76 5.87
C ALA A 61 -11.23 3.70 5.96
N LEU A 62 -10.68 4.82 6.44
CA LEU A 62 -9.28 4.93 6.80
C LEU A 62 -9.14 4.41 8.23
N GLU A 63 -8.13 3.58 8.48
CA GLU A 63 -7.96 2.97 9.79
C GLU A 63 -7.82 4.07 10.86
N ALA A 64 -8.42 3.91 12.05
CA ALA A 64 -8.53 4.94 13.11
C ALA A 64 -9.56 6.03 12.97
N ARG A 65 -10.00 6.33 11.77
CA ARG A 65 -10.79 7.54 11.50
C ARG A 65 -12.27 7.17 11.41
N PRO A 66 -13.16 8.14 11.68
CA PRO A 66 -14.54 7.97 11.28
C PRO A 66 -14.61 7.71 9.77
N ARG A 67 -15.63 6.96 9.33
CA ARG A 67 -15.89 6.79 7.92
C ARG A 67 -16.15 8.16 7.29
N LEU A 68 -15.46 8.44 6.18
CA LEU A 68 -15.57 9.70 5.46
C LEU A 68 -16.44 9.47 4.23
N TRP A 69 -17.32 10.43 3.94
CA TRP A 69 -18.17 10.43 2.76
C TRP A 69 -17.81 11.64 1.90
N LEU A 70 -17.47 11.36 0.65
CA LEU A 70 -16.98 12.34 -0.31
C LEU A 70 -17.67 12.12 -1.65
N LEU A 71 -17.94 13.20 -2.37
CA LEU A 71 -18.36 13.12 -3.76
C LEU A 71 -17.11 13.15 -4.65
N GLY A 72 -17.00 12.24 -5.60
CA GLY A 72 -15.83 12.17 -6.48
C GLY A 72 -16.18 11.86 -7.93
N HIS A 73 -15.22 12.11 -8.82
CA HIS A 73 -15.33 11.81 -10.24
C HIS A 73 -14.29 10.78 -10.64
N LEU A 74 -14.72 9.81 -11.44
CA LEU A 74 -13.79 8.86 -12.03
C LEU A 74 -12.85 9.56 -13.01
N VAL A 75 -11.56 9.58 -12.69
CA VAL A 75 -10.52 10.16 -13.55
C VAL A 75 -9.97 9.12 -14.51
N ARG A 76 -9.71 7.92 -14.00
CA ARG A 76 -9.05 6.87 -14.79
C ARG A 76 -9.23 5.49 -14.18
N VAL A 77 -9.35 4.49 -15.05
CA VAL A 77 -9.25 3.06 -14.71
C VAL A 77 -8.06 2.47 -15.45
N VAL A 78 -7.22 1.70 -14.75
CA VAL A 78 -6.09 0.96 -15.32
C VAL A 78 -6.17 -0.47 -14.84
N ARG A 79 -6.11 -1.45 -15.76
CA ARG A 79 -5.97 -2.85 -15.37
C ARG A 79 -4.58 -3.06 -14.77
N ARG A 80 -4.52 -3.67 -13.59
CA ARG A 80 -3.28 -4.13 -12.98
C ARG A 80 -3.03 -5.54 -13.48
N ASP A 81 -1.94 -5.72 -14.21
CA ASP A 81 -1.46 -7.05 -14.56
C ASP A 81 -0.92 -7.70 -13.27
N ILE A 82 -1.79 -8.42 -12.57
CA ILE A 82 -1.40 -9.29 -11.47
C ILE A 82 -1.22 -10.68 -12.09
N ALA A 83 -0.08 -11.32 -11.84
CA ALA A 83 0.23 -12.68 -12.30
C ALA A 83 -0.63 -13.78 -11.61
N ALA A 84 -1.80 -13.43 -11.09
CA ALA A 84 -2.73 -14.32 -10.40
C ALA A 84 -3.91 -14.68 -11.32
N PRO A 85 -4.40 -15.93 -11.32
CA PRO A 85 -5.57 -16.32 -12.11
C PRO A 85 -6.85 -15.71 -11.51
N GLY A 86 -7.47 -14.77 -12.22
CA GLY A 86 -8.73 -14.10 -11.86
C GLY A 86 -9.05 -12.93 -12.79
N PRO A 87 -10.24 -12.29 -12.70
CA PRO A 87 -10.45 -10.98 -13.31
C PRO A 87 -9.38 -10.03 -12.74
N GLY A 88 -8.49 -9.53 -13.60
CA GLY A 88 -7.35 -8.72 -13.14
C GLY A 88 -7.83 -7.51 -12.35
N ALA A 89 -7.22 -7.26 -11.20
CA ALA A 89 -7.59 -6.14 -10.36
C ALA A 89 -7.47 -4.81 -11.13
N MET A 90 -8.43 -3.93 -10.94
CA MET A 90 -8.50 -2.62 -11.56
C MET A 90 -8.04 -1.57 -10.56
N ARG A 91 -7.15 -0.68 -11.00
CA ARG A 91 -6.78 0.53 -10.28
C ARG A 91 -7.64 1.68 -10.78
N ILE A 92 -8.34 2.33 -9.87
CA ILE A 92 -9.35 3.36 -10.11
C ILE A 92 -8.87 4.64 -9.44
N ALA A 93 -8.64 5.69 -10.22
CA ALA A 93 -8.29 7.01 -9.72
C ALA A 93 -9.53 7.90 -9.68
N ILE A 94 -9.77 8.51 -8.53
CA ILE A 94 -10.94 9.34 -8.26
C ILE A 94 -10.47 10.71 -7.75
N ASP A 95 -11.02 11.78 -8.31
CA ASP A 95 -10.82 13.15 -7.85
C ASP A 95 -12.03 13.55 -7.01
N PHE A 96 -11.83 14.14 -5.84
CA PHE A 96 -12.92 14.63 -5.00
C PHE A 96 -13.42 15.97 -5.54
N GLU A 97 -14.74 16.10 -5.70
CA GLU A 97 -15.33 17.35 -6.22
C GLU A 97 -15.16 18.49 -5.21
N ARG A 98 -15.49 18.20 -3.94
CA ARG A 98 -15.31 19.10 -2.80
C ARG A 98 -14.98 18.29 -1.57
N VAL A 99 -14.06 18.83 -0.78
CA VAL A 99 -13.69 18.26 0.52
C VAL A 99 -14.14 19.24 1.60
N PRO A 100 -15.11 18.87 2.46
CA PRO A 100 -15.50 19.71 3.59
C PRO A 100 -14.30 19.97 4.52
N ALA A 101 -14.16 21.16 5.08
CA ALA A 101 -13.01 21.52 5.93
C ALA A 101 -12.75 20.53 7.09
N ALA A 102 -13.81 19.99 7.71
CA ALA A 102 -13.68 18.98 8.76
C ALA A 102 -13.14 17.63 8.27
N VAL A 103 -13.36 17.30 6.99
CA VAL A 103 -12.80 16.10 6.34
C VAL A 103 -11.39 16.39 5.83
N GLU A 104 -11.14 17.61 5.36
CA GLU A 104 -9.84 18.08 4.87
C GLU A 104 -8.74 17.90 5.93
N GLU A 105 -8.98 18.33 7.16
CA GLU A 105 -8.06 18.16 8.29
C GLU A 105 -7.73 16.67 8.55
N ILE A 106 -8.74 15.80 8.49
CA ILE A 106 -8.56 14.35 8.68
C ILE A 106 -7.73 13.74 7.54
N LEU A 107 -8.00 14.14 6.30
CA LEU A 107 -7.25 13.66 5.13
C LEU A 107 -5.80 14.18 5.16
N GLU A 108 -5.59 15.44 5.53
CA GLU A 108 -4.26 16.03 5.64
C GLU A 108 -3.42 15.32 6.70
N ASP A 109 -3.95 15.16 7.91
CA ASP A 109 -3.27 14.42 8.98
C ASP A 109 -2.86 13.01 8.53
N GLU A 110 -3.78 12.30 7.87
CA GLU A 110 -3.53 10.94 7.40
C GLU A 110 -2.46 10.90 6.32
N VAL A 111 -2.53 11.82 5.35
CA VAL A 111 -1.54 11.94 4.28
C VAL A 111 -0.16 12.29 4.85
N VAL A 112 -0.09 13.20 5.82
CA VAL A 112 1.18 13.58 6.47
C VAL A 112 1.76 12.43 7.29
N ALA A 113 0.93 11.71 8.04
CA ALA A 113 1.36 10.55 8.82
C ALA A 113 1.91 9.44 7.91
N ALA A 114 1.14 9.07 6.88
CA ALA A 114 1.54 8.07 5.90
C ALA A 114 2.77 8.48 5.10
N TYR A 115 2.86 9.76 4.71
CA TYR A 115 4.03 10.29 4.03
C TYR A 115 5.28 10.19 4.91
N THR A 116 5.17 10.58 6.18
CA THR A 116 6.28 10.52 7.14
C THR A 116 6.75 9.08 7.34
N ALA A 117 5.81 8.14 7.55
CA ALA A 117 6.12 6.72 7.69
C ALA A 117 6.80 6.14 6.45
N SER A 118 6.33 6.50 5.24
CA SER A 118 6.97 6.05 3.99
C SER A 118 8.41 6.57 3.83
N GLN A 119 8.76 7.75 4.37
CA GLN A 119 10.14 8.22 4.35
C GLN A 119 11.11 7.32 5.13
N GLU A 120 10.62 6.61 6.15
CA GLU A 120 11.43 5.67 6.93
C GLU A 120 11.69 4.35 6.20
N ARG A 121 11.02 4.11 5.06
CA ARG A 121 11.11 2.90 4.24
C ARG A 121 11.06 1.60 5.05
N PRO A 122 9.98 1.37 5.79
CA PRO A 122 9.87 0.22 6.66
C PRO A 122 9.77 -1.08 5.87
N VAL A 123 10.53 -2.09 6.30
CA VAL A 123 10.57 -3.42 5.70
C VAL A 123 10.31 -4.45 6.79
N VAL A 124 9.23 -5.23 6.66
CA VAL A 124 8.94 -6.33 7.59
C VAL A 124 9.84 -7.52 7.26
N ILE A 125 10.53 -8.06 8.25
CA ILE A 125 11.44 -9.21 8.10
C ILE A 125 10.89 -10.38 8.91
N VAL A 126 10.43 -11.39 8.19
CA VAL A 126 9.79 -12.58 8.74
C VAL A 126 10.72 -13.76 8.54
N ASP A 127 11.48 -14.11 9.59
CA ASP A 127 12.45 -15.19 9.55
C ASP A 127 12.55 -15.93 10.89
N GLY A 128 12.48 -17.27 10.84
CA GLY A 128 12.56 -18.12 12.02
C GLY A 128 13.97 -18.24 12.59
N ALA A 129 15.00 -18.04 11.75
CA ALA A 129 16.39 -18.14 12.18
C ALA A 129 16.90 -16.79 12.73
N GLU A 130 17.08 -16.69 14.04
CA GLU A 130 17.46 -15.43 14.71
C GLU A 130 18.74 -14.80 14.14
N GLY A 131 19.80 -15.59 13.91
CA GLY A 131 21.05 -15.09 13.34
C GLY A 131 20.88 -14.52 11.92
N ARG A 132 20.10 -15.20 11.07
CA ARG A 132 19.81 -14.73 9.71
C ARG A 132 18.90 -13.50 9.72
N ARG A 133 17.91 -13.48 10.61
CA ARG A 133 17.01 -12.35 10.82
C ARG A 133 17.78 -11.09 11.23
N ALA A 134 18.74 -11.22 12.15
CA ALA A 134 19.60 -10.11 12.57
C ALA A 134 20.47 -9.61 11.41
N ALA A 135 21.08 -10.54 10.64
CA ALA A 135 21.87 -10.17 9.46
C ALA A 135 21.03 -9.44 8.40
N LEU A 136 19.80 -9.91 8.13
CA LEU A 136 18.86 -9.25 7.23
C LEU A 136 18.51 -7.84 7.71
N ALA A 137 18.23 -7.67 9.01
CA ALA A 137 17.91 -6.37 9.58
C ALA A 137 19.05 -5.37 9.40
N GLU A 138 20.29 -5.79 9.65
CA GLU A 138 21.48 -4.95 9.43
C GLU A 138 21.70 -4.63 7.94
N ALA A 139 21.53 -5.61 7.05
CA ALA A 139 21.65 -5.40 5.60
C ALA A 139 20.60 -4.40 5.07
N VAL A 140 19.35 -4.50 5.55
CA VAL A 140 18.26 -3.57 5.25
C VAL A 140 18.59 -2.17 5.78
N ARG A 141 19.04 -2.07 7.04
CA ARG A 141 19.42 -0.79 7.66
C ARG A 141 20.58 -0.11 6.93
N ALA A 142 21.58 -0.87 6.48
CA ALA A 142 22.69 -0.37 5.69
C ALA A 142 22.27 0.29 4.34
N ARG A 143 21.06 -0.03 3.85
CA ARG A 143 20.47 0.55 2.63
C ARG A 143 19.53 1.73 2.90
N GLY A 144 19.50 2.23 4.15
CA GLY A 144 18.67 3.36 4.56
C GLY A 144 17.18 3.01 4.62
N MET A 145 16.87 1.77 4.98
CA MET A 145 15.52 1.28 5.23
C MET A 145 15.35 0.93 6.71
N THR A 146 14.11 0.91 7.20
CA THR A 146 13.81 0.63 8.62
C THR A 146 13.36 -0.82 8.80
N PRO A 147 14.20 -1.71 9.36
CA PRO A 147 13.80 -3.10 9.55
C PRO A 147 12.78 -3.23 10.69
N LEU A 148 11.66 -3.88 10.40
CA LEU A 148 10.63 -4.25 11.36
C LEU A 148 10.69 -5.76 11.54
N VAL A 149 11.01 -6.21 12.75
CA VAL A 149 11.47 -7.59 12.99
C VAL A 149 10.53 -8.32 13.96
N PRO A 150 9.31 -8.69 13.53
CA PRO A 150 8.38 -9.47 14.33
C PRO A 150 8.95 -10.86 14.62
N ARG A 151 8.63 -11.38 15.81
CA ARG A 151 9.10 -12.67 16.33
C ARG A 151 8.11 -13.80 16.09
N THR A 152 6.84 -13.48 15.84
CA THR A 152 5.77 -14.46 15.62
C THR A 152 4.89 -14.09 14.43
N PRO A 153 4.18 -15.05 13.81
CA PRO A 153 3.21 -14.75 12.75
C PRO A 153 2.12 -13.76 13.21
N LEU A 154 1.69 -13.86 14.46
CA LEU A 154 0.71 -12.94 15.01
C LEU A 154 1.25 -11.52 15.12
N GLU A 155 2.53 -11.35 15.48
CA GLU A 155 3.18 -10.03 15.46
C GLU A 155 3.32 -9.48 14.04
N VAL A 156 3.48 -10.32 13.01
CA VAL A 156 3.47 -9.87 11.61
C VAL A 156 2.09 -9.29 11.26
N ILE A 157 1.04 -10.05 11.56
CA ILE A 157 -0.34 -9.63 11.31
C ILE A 157 -0.63 -8.35 12.06
N ASP A 158 -0.38 -8.32 13.36
CA ASP A 158 -0.59 -7.16 14.22
C ASP A 158 0.22 -5.95 13.73
N LEU A 159 1.47 -6.13 13.29
CA LEU A 159 2.27 -5.03 12.76
C LEU A 159 1.73 -4.49 11.43
N LEU A 160 1.34 -5.37 10.50
CA LEU A 160 0.76 -4.97 9.21
C LEU A 160 -0.67 -4.45 9.34
N SER A 161 -1.38 -4.86 10.38
CA SER A 161 -2.70 -4.34 10.77
C SER A 161 -2.62 -3.08 11.63
N ARG A 162 -1.43 -2.63 12.04
CA ARG A 162 -1.26 -1.39 12.81
C ARG A 162 -1.02 -0.21 11.87
N ARG A 163 -1.56 0.94 12.27
CA ARG A 163 -1.66 2.22 11.54
C ARG A 163 -0.37 2.90 11.10
N HIS A 164 0.80 2.47 11.58
CA HIS A 164 1.99 3.34 11.57
C HIS A 164 3.17 2.91 10.73
N PRO A 165 3.44 1.60 10.50
CA PRO A 165 4.60 1.30 9.71
C PRO A 165 4.35 1.60 8.23
N HIS A 166 3.12 1.54 7.66
CA HIS A 166 2.96 1.68 6.19
C HIS A 166 3.99 0.82 5.42
N ALA A 167 4.21 -0.40 5.91
CA ALA A 167 5.26 -1.25 5.38
C ALA A 167 4.80 -1.85 4.06
N ASP A 168 5.29 -1.28 2.97
CA ASP A 168 4.98 -1.75 1.62
C ASP A 168 5.76 -3.00 1.21
N VAL A 169 6.78 -3.39 1.98
CA VAL A 169 7.64 -4.53 1.67
C VAL A 169 7.72 -5.49 2.86
N CYS A 170 7.49 -6.76 2.59
CA CYS A 170 7.64 -7.85 3.55
C CYS A 170 8.58 -8.92 2.97
N MET A 171 9.64 -9.23 3.70
CA MET A 171 10.60 -10.28 3.38
C MET A 171 10.23 -11.52 4.19
N VAL A 172 9.91 -12.62 3.51
CA VAL A 172 9.49 -13.87 4.16
C VAL A 172 10.47 -14.98 3.81
N SER A 173 11.07 -15.60 4.83
CA SER A 173 11.92 -16.79 4.62
C SER A 173 11.06 -18.05 4.47
N SER A 174 11.67 -19.14 4.00
CA SER A 174 10.96 -20.41 3.78
C SER A 174 10.40 -21.07 5.05
N GLY A 175 10.80 -20.63 6.24
CA GLY A 175 10.30 -21.14 7.52
C GLY A 175 10.25 -20.07 8.61
N PHE A 176 9.07 -19.94 9.24
CA PHE A 176 8.85 -19.03 10.36
C PHE A 176 7.81 -19.62 11.32
N GLY A 177 8.16 -19.78 12.60
CA GLY A 177 7.22 -20.22 13.64
C GLY A 177 6.59 -21.61 13.41
N GLY A 178 7.25 -22.52 12.69
CA GLY A 178 6.71 -23.85 12.35
C GLY A 178 5.66 -23.87 11.24
N VAL A 179 5.32 -22.70 10.67
CA VAL A 179 4.47 -22.57 9.49
C VAL A 179 5.35 -22.63 8.25
N GLU A 180 4.93 -23.40 7.24
CA GLU A 180 5.57 -23.37 5.93
C GLU A 180 5.45 -21.95 5.36
N GLY A 181 6.58 -21.34 4.95
CA GLY A 181 6.59 -19.96 4.46
C GLY A 181 5.57 -19.69 3.35
N ARG A 182 5.21 -20.71 2.55
CA ARG A 182 4.19 -20.62 1.51
C ARG A 182 2.79 -20.31 2.04
N ALA A 183 2.38 -20.90 3.16
CA ALA A 183 1.06 -20.67 3.74
C ALA A 183 0.96 -19.23 4.28
N LEU A 184 2.02 -18.76 4.94
CA LEU A 184 2.10 -17.37 5.41
C LEU A 184 2.11 -16.38 4.25
N VAL A 185 2.85 -16.65 3.18
CA VAL A 185 2.86 -15.82 1.97
C VAL A 185 1.46 -15.74 1.34
N SER A 186 0.73 -16.85 1.22
CA SER A 186 -0.66 -16.85 0.69
C SER A 186 -1.56 -15.95 1.55
N PHE A 187 -1.55 -16.19 2.86
CA PHE A 187 -2.35 -15.42 3.80
C PHE A 187 -2.04 -13.92 3.75
N LEU A 188 -0.75 -13.55 3.74
CA LEU A 188 -0.34 -12.14 3.68
C LEU A 188 -0.69 -11.51 2.33
N THR A 189 -0.61 -12.25 1.23
CA THR A 189 -0.99 -11.75 -0.11
C THR A 189 -2.49 -11.48 -0.18
N GLU A 190 -3.31 -12.35 0.41
CA GLU A 190 -4.77 -12.22 0.43
C GLU A 190 -5.22 -11.11 1.38
N THR A 191 -4.60 -11.03 2.56
CA THR A 191 -5.03 -10.10 3.64
C THR A 191 -4.44 -8.70 3.46
N PHE A 192 -3.21 -8.60 2.96
CA PHE A 192 -2.47 -7.34 2.81
C PHE A 192 -1.97 -7.18 1.37
N PRO A 193 -2.87 -7.07 0.37
CA PRO A 193 -2.49 -7.07 -1.06
C PRO A 193 -1.69 -5.84 -1.51
N TRP A 194 -1.58 -4.81 -0.65
CA TRP A 194 -0.68 -3.68 -0.86
C TRP A 194 0.78 -4.02 -0.55
N VAL A 195 1.03 -5.02 0.32
CA VAL A 195 2.38 -5.41 0.74
C VAL A 195 3.03 -6.26 -0.35
N ARG A 196 4.20 -5.83 -0.81
CA ARG A 196 5.07 -6.59 -1.70
C ARG A 196 5.83 -7.64 -0.90
N ILE A 197 5.48 -8.89 -1.14
CA ILE A 197 6.12 -10.02 -0.48
C ILE A 197 7.28 -10.52 -1.33
N THR A 198 8.48 -10.55 -0.75
CA THR A 198 9.69 -11.09 -1.35
C THR A 198 10.11 -12.33 -0.56
N THR A 199 10.42 -13.43 -1.25
CA THR A 199 10.89 -14.64 -0.57
C THR A 199 12.40 -14.60 -0.38
N VAL A 200 12.86 -14.70 0.86
CA VAL A 200 14.30 -14.77 1.16
C VAL A 200 14.80 -16.19 0.90
N ARG A 201 15.56 -16.36 -0.19
CA ARG A 201 16.20 -17.63 -0.56
C ARG A 201 17.73 -17.56 -0.60
N THR A 202 18.28 -16.35 -0.57
CA THR A 202 19.68 -16.04 -0.87
C THR A 202 20.36 -15.35 0.32
N ASP A 203 21.59 -14.90 0.10
CA ASP A 203 22.36 -14.10 1.04
C ASP A 203 21.59 -12.83 1.51
N PRO A 204 21.81 -12.37 2.77
CA PRO A 204 21.16 -11.17 3.29
C PRO A 204 21.34 -9.90 2.46
N ASP A 205 22.49 -9.70 1.82
CA ASP A 205 22.73 -8.52 0.99
C ASP A 205 21.91 -8.54 -0.29
N ASP A 206 21.82 -9.69 -0.96
CA ASP A 206 20.96 -9.87 -2.13
C ASP A 206 19.48 -9.65 -1.79
N ALA A 207 19.06 -10.18 -0.64
CA ALA A 207 17.69 -10.05 -0.17
C ALA A 207 17.35 -8.59 0.17
N ALA A 208 18.29 -7.85 0.76
CA ALA A 208 18.10 -6.43 1.05
C ALA A 208 18.10 -5.56 -0.23
N GLU A 209 18.85 -5.95 -1.27
CA GLU A 209 18.78 -5.28 -2.57
C GLU A 209 17.45 -5.55 -3.29
N GLN A 210 16.91 -6.77 -3.19
CA GLN A 210 15.56 -7.10 -3.67
C GLN A 210 14.49 -6.28 -2.94
N ALA A 211 14.60 -6.13 -1.61
CA ALA A 211 13.68 -5.31 -0.83
C ALA A 211 13.74 -3.84 -1.28
N ARG A 212 14.94 -3.31 -1.50
CA ARG A 212 15.15 -1.95 -2.03
C ARG A 212 14.56 -1.77 -3.43
N ALA A 213 14.72 -2.76 -4.30
CA ALA A 213 14.14 -2.74 -5.64
C ALA A 213 12.60 -2.77 -5.58
N ALA A 214 12.02 -3.65 -4.76
CA ALA A 214 10.57 -3.69 -4.52
C ALA A 214 10.05 -2.35 -3.98
N TRP A 215 10.78 -1.71 -3.06
CA TRP A 215 10.41 -0.41 -2.53
C TRP A 215 10.46 0.69 -3.59
N ARG A 216 11.48 0.69 -4.47
CA ARG A 216 11.53 1.60 -5.62
C ARG A 216 10.39 1.38 -6.61
N GLU A 217 10.01 0.12 -6.86
CA GLU A 217 8.85 -0.18 -7.69
C GLU A 217 7.55 0.33 -7.05
N VAL A 218 7.42 0.29 -5.72
CA VAL A 218 6.27 0.89 -5.02
C VAL A 218 6.26 2.41 -5.21
N ASP A 219 7.41 3.09 -5.06
CA ASP A 219 7.59 4.52 -5.34
C ASP A 219 7.28 4.91 -6.80
N GLU A 220 7.59 4.01 -7.75
CA GLU A 220 7.43 4.25 -9.19
C GLU A 220 6.03 3.86 -9.70
N THR A 221 5.41 2.83 -9.12
CA THR A 221 4.03 2.38 -9.41
C THR A 221 2.98 3.11 -8.60
N GLY A 222 3.37 3.79 -7.52
CA GLY A 222 2.64 4.87 -6.87
C GLY A 222 2.46 6.00 -7.87
N TRP A 223 1.43 5.87 -8.70
CA TRP A 223 1.24 6.65 -9.91
C TRP A 223 1.40 8.16 -9.65
N ARG A 224 2.59 8.59 -10.07
CA ARG A 224 3.03 9.91 -10.47
C ARG A 224 2.09 10.55 -11.49
#